data_AF-A0A7U9SNM6-F1
#
_entry.id   AF-A0A7U9SNM6-F1
#
_cell.length_a   1.000
_cell.length_b   1.000
_cell.length_c   1.000
_cell.angle_alpha   90.00
_cell.angle_beta   90.00
_cell.angle_gamma   90.00
#
_symmetry.space_group_name_H-M   'P 1'
#
loop_
_entity.id
_entity.type
_entity.pdbx_description
1 polymer ?
#
loop_
_entity_poly.entity_id
_entity_poly.type
_entity_poly.pdbx_seq_one_letter_code
_entity_poly.pdbx_strand_id
1 'polypeptide(L)'
;MSYRNLVPIIGTIINISRGGDCCSQMLSLRTDNGITNFLVNGQTQVIDSRQLRVGMRIAAFYDSTLPVPLIFPPQYHAQVIAALGRNDQVNLGYFDRNLLAEDGSLQLNIGGSTNISTANGQNFNCNPADNILLVYYTITTRSIPPQTTPSRIVVFC
;
A
#
# COMPACT_ATOMS: atom_id res chain seq x y z
N MET A 1 -4.91 -13.53 4.57
CA MET A 1 -4.95 -12.16 5.11
C MET A 1 -6.13 -11.45 4.48
N SER A 2 -6.93 -10.71 5.26
CA SER A 2 -8.00 -9.87 4.70
C SER A 2 -7.42 -8.50 4.38
N TYR A 3 -7.26 -8.18 3.09
CA TYR A 3 -6.72 -6.89 2.67
C TYR A 3 -7.76 -5.75 2.67
N ARG A 4 -9.04 -6.09 2.89
CA ARG A 4 -10.17 -5.13 2.78
C ARG A 4 -10.20 -4.08 3.89
N ASN A 5 -9.68 -4.40 5.06
CA ASN A 5 -9.69 -3.51 6.23
C ASN A 5 -8.39 -2.69 6.36
N LEU A 6 -7.52 -2.79 5.36
CA LEU A 6 -6.21 -2.17 5.40
C LEU A 6 -6.30 -0.70 5.02
N VAL A 7 -5.79 0.15 5.90
CA VAL A 7 -5.78 1.61 5.71
C VAL A 7 -4.34 2.08 5.50
N PRO A 8 -4.07 2.89 4.46
CA PRO A 8 -2.73 3.43 4.22
C PRO A 8 -2.40 4.59 5.16
N ILE A 9 -1.16 4.62 5.64
CA ILE A 9 -0.49 5.84 6.11
C ILE A 9 0.70 6.10 5.20
N ILE A 10 0.68 7.26 4.54
CA ILE A 10 1.73 7.68 3.62
C ILE A 10 2.69 8.61 4.35
N GLY A 11 3.98 8.35 4.21
CA GLY A 11 5.02 9.17 4.83
C GLY A 11 6.42 8.82 4.36
N THR A 12 7.38 9.58 4.88
CA THR A 12 8.81 9.36 4.61
C THR A 12 9.47 8.72 5.81
N ILE A 13 10.24 7.66 5.59
CA ILE A 13 11.00 6.98 6.65
C ILE A 13 12.07 7.94 7.18
N ILE A 14 12.01 8.28 8.47
CA ILE A 14 12.99 9.13 9.15
C ILE A 14 13.92 8.33 10.06
N ASN A 15 13.50 7.15 10.52
CA ASN A 15 14.31 6.27 11.36
C ASN A 15 13.91 4.80 11.13
N ILE A 16 14.88 3.90 11.22
CA ILE A 16 14.69 2.45 11.28
C ILE A 16 15.50 1.95 12.48
N SER A 17 14.82 1.40 13.46
CA SER A 17 15.45 0.79 14.64
C SER A 17 15.12 -0.69 14.73
N ARG A 18 15.91 -1.46 15.49
CA ARG A 18 15.61 -2.88 15.73
C ARG A 18 14.32 -3.00 16.55
N GLY A 19 13.53 -4.02 16.23
CA GLY A 19 12.38 -4.41 17.02
C GLY A 19 12.78 -5.26 18.23
N GLY A 20 11.83 -6.07 18.72
CA GLY A 20 12.05 -6.98 19.85
C GLY A 20 12.85 -8.23 19.51
N ASP A 21 13.03 -8.54 18.23
CA ASP A 21 13.78 -9.70 17.73
C ASP A 21 14.57 -9.37 16.44
N CYS A 22 15.30 -10.36 15.90
CA CYS A 22 16.09 -10.20 14.66
C CYS A 22 15.24 -10.02 13.40
N CYS A 23 13.98 -10.43 13.43
CA CYS A 23 13.06 -10.41 12.28
C CYS A 23 12.15 -9.18 12.30
N SER A 24 12.26 -8.33 13.32
CA SER A 24 11.43 -7.16 13.50
C SER A 24 12.23 -5.87 13.50
N GLN A 25 11.61 -4.84 12.94
CA GLN A 25 12.15 -3.48 12.86
C GLN A 25 11.03 -2.50 13.16
N MET A 26 11.38 -1.41 13.83
CA MET A 26 10.46 -0.29 14.05
C MET A 26 10.83 0.83 13.08
N LEU A 27 9.88 1.15 12.19
CA LEU A 27 9.97 2.27 11.26
C LEU A 27 9.31 3.49 11.86
N SER A 28 9.99 4.63 11.87
CA SER A 28 9.35 5.92 12.14
C SER A 28 9.12 6.66 10.83
N LEU A 29 7.86 7.00 10.56
CA LEU A 29 7.41 7.76 9.41
C LEU A 29 7.10 9.19 9.80
N ARG A 30 7.59 10.15 9.01
CA ARG A 30 7.06 11.51 9.00
C ARG A 30 5.91 11.56 8.01
N THR A 31 4.71 11.83 8.52
CA THR A 31 3.47 11.96 7.76
C THR A 31 2.96 13.39 7.86
N ASP A 32 1.91 13.72 7.12
CA ASP A 32 1.26 15.04 7.20
C ASP A 32 0.61 15.29 8.58
N ASN A 33 0.23 14.21 9.29
CA ASN A 33 -0.37 14.26 10.62
C ASN A 33 0.66 14.12 11.76
N GLY A 34 1.95 14.19 11.45
CA GLY A 34 3.04 14.04 12.42
C GLY A 34 3.78 12.71 12.30
N ILE A 35 4.50 12.33 13.36
CA ILE A 35 5.31 11.11 13.38
C ILE A 35 4.41 9.92 13.72
N THR A 36 4.59 8.81 13.00
CA THR A 36 3.90 7.54 13.25
C THR A 36 4.91 6.40 13.18
N ASN A 37 4.79 5.43 14.08
CA ASN A 37 5.67 4.27 14.14
C ASN A 37 4.97 3.03 13.59
N PHE A 38 5.72 2.19 12.87
CA PHE A 38 5.26 0.94 12.30
C PHE A 38 6.20 -0.20 12.68
N LEU A 39 5.66 -1.24 13.31
CA LEU A 39 6.35 -2.50 13.48
C LEU A 39 6.28 -3.28 12.16
N VAL A 40 7.45 -3.60 11.63
CA VAL A 40 7.64 -4.49 10.47
C VAL A 40 8.22 -5.79 10.98
N ASN A 41 7.62 -6.91 10.63
CA ASN A 41 8.09 -8.24 11.02
C ASN A 41 8.04 -9.22 9.83
N GLY A 42 8.32 -10.50 10.06
CA GLY A 42 8.30 -11.53 9.01
C GLY A 42 6.94 -11.78 8.35
N GLN A 43 5.84 -11.22 8.90
CA GLN A 43 4.50 -11.30 8.31
C GLN A 43 4.17 -10.06 7.48
N THR A 44 4.93 -8.98 7.59
CA THR A 44 4.74 -7.77 6.79
C THR A 44 5.14 -8.03 5.35
N GLN A 45 4.20 -7.84 4.42
CA GLN A 45 4.47 -7.98 2.99
C GLN A 45 5.05 -6.67 2.44
N VAL A 46 6.35 -6.66 2.16
CA VAL A 46 6.99 -5.55 1.47
C VAL A 46 6.96 -5.82 -0.03
N ILE A 47 6.28 -4.96 -0.79
CA ILE A 47 6.17 -5.10 -2.24
C ILE A 47 7.56 -5.08 -2.88
N ASP A 48 7.76 -5.96 -3.86
CA ASP A 48 9.03 -6.24 -4.53
C ASP A 48 10.15 -6.79 -3.63
N SER A 49 9.82 -7.24 -2.42
CA SER A 49 10.82 -7.62 -1.41
C SER A 49 11.89 -6.53 -1.23
N ARG A 50 11.48 -5.26 -1.40
CA ARG A 50 12.39 -4.13 -1.47
C ARG A 50 12.92 -3.78 -0.08
N GLN A 51 14.24 -3.72 0.06
CA GLN A 51 14.84 -3.28 1.32
C GLN A 51 14.48 -1.81 1.62
N LEU A 52 13.87 -1.58 2.79
CA LEU A 52 13.47 -0.26 3.25
C LEU A 52 14.66 0.54 3.79
N ARG A 53 14.68 1.85 3.52
CA ARG A 53 15.77 2.76 3.90
C ARG A 53 15.23 4.12 4.33
N VAL A 54 15.95 4.79 5.23
CA VAL A 54 15.67 6.17 5.61
C VAL A 54 15.67 7.06 4.36
N GLY A 55 14.69 7.97 4.28
CA GLY A 55 14.46 8.85 3.14
C GLY A 55 13.48 8.30 2.09
N MET A 56 13.11 7.01 2.14
CA MET A 56 12.09 6.46 1.24
C MET A 56 10.70 6.96 1.62
N ARG A 57 9.93 7.38 0.61
CA ARG A 57 8.49 7.60 0.75
C ARG A 57 7.77 6.27 0.55
N ILE A 58 6.93 5.90 1.51
CA ILE A 58 6.20 4.63 1.49
C ILE A 58 4.73 4.85 1.84
N ALA A 59 3.88 3.91 1.44
CA ALA A 59 2.59 3.69 2.08
C ALA A 59 2.69 2.44 2.95
N ALA A 60 2.48 2.60 4.26
CA ALA A 60 2.37 1.51 5.21
C ALA A 60 0.90 1.25 5.51
N PHE A 61 0.43 0.07 5.17
CA PHE A 61 -0.95 -0.37 5.38
C PHE A 61 -1.05 -1.14 6.70
N TYR A 62 -2.00 -0.78 7.54
CA TYR A 62 -2.31 -1.49 8.78
C TYR A 62 -3.79 -1.88 8.80
N ASP A 63 -4.12 -2.91 9.59
CA ASP A 63 -5.52 -3.34 9.77
C ASP A 63 -6.22 -2.43 10.79
N SER A 64 -7.24 -1.71 10.31
CA SER A 64 -8.04 -0.80 11.13
C SER A 64 -8.95 -1.48 12.14
N THR A 65 -9.14 -2.81 12.04
CA THR A 65 -9.96 -3.60 12.97
C THR A 65 -9.18 -4.10 14.20
N LEU A 66 -7.85 -3.99 14.18
CA LEU A 66 -7.01 -4.40 15.31
C LEU A 66 -6.93 -3.27 16.36
N PRO A 67 -6.91 -3.60 17.66
CA PRO A 67 -6.76 -2.60 18.70
C PRO A 67 -5.38 -1.93 18.63
N VAL A 68 -5.38 -0.59 18.66
CA VAL A 68 -4.16 0.22 18.61
C VAL A 68 -3.91 0.87 19.97
N PRO A 69 -2.69 0.77 20.55
CA PRO A 69 -2.36 1.45 21.80
C PRO A 69 -2.46 2.98 21.68
N LEU A 70 -3.13 3.62 22.65
CA LEU A 70 -3.29 5.08 22.72
C LEU A 70 -2.04 5.76 23.31
N ILE A 71 -0.90 5.62 22.63
CA ILE A 71 0.38 6.23 22.98
C ILE A 71 0.89 7.15 21.87
N PHE A 72 1.78 8.08 22.20
CA PHE A 72 2.39 8.99 21.22
C PHE A 72 3.92 8.78 21.11
N PRO A 73 4.48 8.66 19.89
CA PRO A 73 3.80 8.51 18.61
C PRO A 73 2.97 7.22 18.54
N PRO A 74 1.88 7.20 17.75
CA PRO A 74 1.07 6.00 17.55
C PRO A 74 1.91 4.89 16.91
N GLN A 75 1.62 3.64 17.29
CA GLN A 75 2.33 2.46 16.82
C GLN A 75 1.36 1.49 16.14
N TYR A 76 1.64 1.12 14.89
CA TYR A 76 0.83 0.19 14.11
C TYR A 76 1.64 -1.04 13.67
N HIS A 77 0.94 -2.14 13.41
CA HIS A 77 1.54 -3.30 12.75
C HIS A 77 1.37 -3.17 11.24
N ALA A 78 2.49 -3.11 10.51
CA ALA A 78 2.46 -3.06 9.06
C ALA A 78 2.06 -4.42 8.48
N GLN A 79 1.01 -4.46 7.69
CA GLN A 79 0.56 -5.63 6.95
C GLN A 79 1.13 -5.63 5.52
N VAL A 80 1.06 -4.48 4.84
CA VAL A 80 1.64 -4.29 3.50
C VAL A 80 2.44 -3.00 3.49
N ILE A 81 3.62 -3.00 2.86
CA ILE A 81 4.42 -1.80 2.62
C ILE A 81 4.68 -1.66 1.12
N ALA A 82 4.29 -0.52 0.59
CA ALA A 82 4.50 -0.12 -0.80
C ALA A 82 5.48 1.05 -0.87
N ALA A 83 6.60 0.89 -1.60
CA ALA A 83 7.49 2.00 -1.90
C ALA A 83 6.86 2.91 -2.96
N LEU A 84 6.87 4.23 -2.73
CA LEU A 84 6.26 5.21 -3.62
C LEU A 84 7.33 6.08 -4.29
N GLY A 85 7.16 6.32 -5.59
CA GLY A 85 7.89 7.32 -6.33
C GLY A 85 7.42 8.75 -6.02
N ARG A 86 7.94 9.69 -6.82
CA ARG A 86 7.54 11.09 -6.75
C ARG A 86 6.13 11.24 -7.31
N ASN A 87 5.23 11.84 -6.53
CA ASN A 87 3.82 12.06 -6.87
C ASN A 87 2.96 10.79 -6.97
N ASP A 88 3.53 9.60 -6.75
CA ASP A 88 2.75 8.36 -6.69
C ASP A 88 1.73 8.44 -5.56
N GLN A 89 0.51 8.08 -5.92
CA GLN A 89 -0.59 7.73 -5.05
C GLN A 89 -0.77 6.21 -5.12
N VAL A 90 -1.41 5.68 -4.08
CA VAL A 90 -1.65 4.25 -4.01
C VAL A 90 -3.04 3.97 -3.43
N ASN A 91 -3.70 2.97 -3.97
CA ASN A 91 -4.96 2.45 -3.46
C ASN A 91 -4.83 0.93 -3.32
N LEU A 92 -5.21 0.38 -2.17
CA LEU A 92 -5.29 -1.05 -1.92
C LEU A 92 -6.74 -1.39 -1.61
N GLY A 93 -7.35 -2.26 -2.41
CA GLY A 93 -8.76 -2.61 -2.24
C GLY A 93 -9.22 -3.68 -3.20
N TYR A 94 -10.47 -4.11 -3.05
CA TYR A 94 -11.13 -4.98 -4.01
C TYR A 94 -11.64 -4.18 -5.20
N PHE A 95 -11.39 -4.68 -6.41
CA PHE A 95 -11.90 -4.10 -7.65
C PHE A 95 -12.83 -5.09 -8.35
N ASP A 96 -14.04 -4.66 -8.67
CA ASP A 96 -15.06 -5.52 -9.29
C ASP A 96 -14.73 -5.86 -10.77
N ARG A 97 -15.63 -6.59 -11.42
CA ARG A 97 -15.55 -6.92 -12.86
C ARG A 97 -15.37 -5.71 -13.79
N ASN A 98 -15.76 -4.51 -13.37
CA ASN A 98 -15.62 -3.26 -14.12
C ASN A 98 -14.40 -2.43 -13.66
N LEU A 99 -13.54 -3.02 -12.82
CA LEU A 99 -12.41 -2.38 -12.18
C LEU A 99 -12.80 -1.13 -11.39
N LEU A 100 -13.96 -1.17 -10.75
CA LEU A 100 -14.40 -0.19 -9.77
C LEU A 100 -14.03 -0.68 -8.37
N ALA A 101 -13.38 0.19 -7.58
CA ALA A 101 -13.09 -0.10 -6.18
C ALA A 101 -14.40 -0.33 -5.40
N GLU A 102 -14.39 -1.28 -4.45
CA GLU A 102 -15.56 -1.66 -3.65
C GLU A 102 -16.19 -0.47 -2.90
N ASP A 103 -15.39 0.52 -2.51
CA ASP A 103 -15.81 1.75 -1.85
C ASP A 103 -16.24 2.87 -2.82
N GLY A 104 -16.18 2.63 -4.13
CA GLY A 104 -16.47 3.61 -5.18
C GLY A 104 -15.43 4.74 -5.29
N SER A 105 -14.28 4.62 -4.62
CA SER A 105 -13.27 5.68 -4.55
C SER A 105 -12.50 5.88 -5.85
N LEU A 106 -12.39 4.84 -6.69
CA LEU A 106 -11.55 4.84 -7.87
C LEU A 106 -12.03 3.81 -8.90
N GLN A 107 -12.07 4.22 -10.17
CA GLN A 107 -12.27 3.32 -11.29
C GLN A 107 -11.02 3.27 -12.17
N LEU A 108 -10.61 2.06 -12.58
CA LEU A 108 -9.39 1.86 -13.37
C LEU A 108 -9.69 1.71 -14.85
N ASN A 109 -8.91 2.41 -15.67
CA ASN A 109 -8.84 2.23 -17.12
C ASN A 109 -7.45 1.68 -17.47
N ILE A 110 -7.32 0.35 -17.57
CA ILE A 110 -6.02 -0.30 -17.84
C ILE A 110 -5.53 0.08 -19.23
N GLY A 111 -4.36 0.73 -19.27
CA GLY A 111 -3.69 1.11 -20.51
C GLY A 111 -2.60 0.10 -20.88
N GLY A 112 -2.13 0.12 -22.13
CA GLY A 112 -1.05 -0.77 -22.58
C GLY A 112 0.30 -0.56 -21.89
N SER A 113 0.47 0.57 -21.18
CA SER A 113 1.66 0.88 -20.38
C SER A 113 1.53 0.46 -18.91
N THR A 114 0.37 -0.03 -18.47
CA THR A 114 0.17 -0.48 -17.08
C THR A 114 0.96 -1.77 -16.84
N ASN A 115 1.93 -1.73 -15.92
CA ASN A 115 2.65 -2.92 -15.51
C ASN A 115 1.82 -3.73 -14.49
N ILE A 116 1.49 -4.98 -14.79
CA ILE A 116 0.70 -5.84 -13.90
C ILE A 116 1.57 -7.01 -13.42
N SER A 117 1.64 -7.19 -12.12
CA SER A 117 2.39 -8.27 -11.47
C SER A 117 1.61 -8.84 -10.30
N THR A 118 1.93 -10.05 -9.87
CA THR A 118 1.41 -10.62 -8.62
C THR A 118 2.16 -10.05 -7.42
N ALA A 119 1.60 -10.19 -6.22
CA ALA A 119 2.21 -9.71 -4.99
C ALA A 119 3.56 -10.37 -4.63
N ASN A 120 3.88 -11.52 -5.24
CA ASN A 120 5.20 -12.18 -5.17
C ASN A 120 6.12 -11.86 -6.38
N GLY A 121 5.76 -10.85 -7.18
CA GLY A 121 6.59 -10.30 -8.26
C GLY A 121 6.59 -11.11 -9.57
N GLN A 122 5.66 -12.05 -9.76
CA GLN A 122 5.54 -12.77 -11.03
C GLN A 122 4.75 -11.96 -12.05
N ASN A 123 5.00 -12.23 -13.34
CA ASN A 123 4.24 -11.60 -14.42
C ASN A 123 2.77 -12.05 -14.38
N PHE A 124 1.84 -11.12 -14.58
CA PHE A 124 0.41 -11.39 -14.57
C PHE A 124 -0.22 -11.01 -15.92
N ASN A 125 -0.64 -12.04 -16.67
CA ASN A 125 -1.16 -11.88 -18.03
C ASN A 125 -2.69 -12.06 -18.13
N CYS A 126 -3.39 -12.15 -17.00
CA CYS A 126 -4.83 -12.31 -16.93
C CYS A 126 -5.53 -10.97 -16.73
N ASN A 127 -6.87 -10.96 -16.75
CA ASN A 127 -7.65 -9.79 -16.33
C ASN A 127 -7.52 -9.62 -14.80
N PRO A 128 -7.08 -8.46 -14.27
CA PRO A 128 -6.95 -8.24 -12.83
C PRO A 128 -8.29 -7.93 -12.15
N ALA A 129 -9.41 -7.82 -12.88
CA ALA A 129 -10.73 -7.62 -12.29
C ALA A 129 -11.12 -8.75 -11.33
N ASP A 130 -12.06 -8.47 -10.42
CA ASP A 130 -12.52 -9.38 -9.36
C ASP A 130 -11.41 -9.87 -8.42
N ASN A 131 -10.41 -9.01 -8.16
CA ASN A 131 -9.30 -9.29 -7.24
C ASN A 131 -9.03 -8.12 -6.29
N ILE A 132 -8.24 -8.40 -5.26
CA ILE A 132 -7.60 -7.35 -4.45
C ILE A 132 -6.40 -6.81 -5.23
N LEU A 133 -6.38 -5.49 -5.45
CA LEU A 133 -5.34 -4.81 -6.21
C LEU A 133 -4.68 -3.74 -5.35
N LEU A 134 -3.35 -3.67 -5.42
CA LEU A 134 -2.58 -2.49 -5.05
C LEU A 134 -2.25 -1.71 -6.32
N VAL A 135 -2.85 -0.54 -6.46
CA VAL A 135 -2.84 0.27 -7.66
C VAL A 135 -1.96 1.50 -7.44
N TYR A 136 -0.97 1.69 -8.30
CA TYR A 136 -0.12 2.88 -8.34
C TYR A 136 -0.60 3.81 -9.46
N TYR A 137 -0.82 5.07 -9.13
CA TYR A 137 -1.27 6.10 -10.07
C TYR A 137 -0.79 7.48 -9.63
N THR A 138 -0.83 8.46 -10.52
CA THR A 138 -0.36 9.83 -10.22
C THR A 138 -1.47 10.87 -10.33
N ILE A 139 -2.42 10.67 -11.24
CA ILE A 139 -3.52 11.59 -11.51
C ILE A 139 -4.83 10.82 -11.68
N THR A 140 -5.94 11.49 -11.36
CA THR A 140 -7.30 11.01 -11.62
C THR A 140 -8.07 12.06 -12.42
N THR A 141 -9.11 11.63 -13.12
CA THR A 141 -10.10 12.54 -13.70
C THR A 141 -10.93 13.21 -12.59
N ARG A 142 -11.74 14.21 -12.98
CA ARG A 142 -12.72 14.86 -12.10
C ARG A 142 -14.13 14.24 -12.20
N SER A 143 -14.25 13.05 -12.79
CA SER A 143 -15.53 12.33 -12.87
C SER A 143 -15.93 11.76 -11.50
N ILE A 144 -17.18 11.32 -11.38
CA ILE A 144 -17.69 10.58 -10.23
C ILE A 144 -18.17 9.22 -10.73
N PRO A 145 -17.48 8.11 -10.40
CA PRO A 145 -16.24 8.05 -9.63
C PRO A 145 -15.02 8.63 -10.40
N PRO A 146 -13.95 9.05 -9.68
CA PRO A 146 -12.69 9.42 -10.31
C PRO A 146 -12.11 8.23 -11.06
N GLN A 147 -11.56 8.48 -12.25
CA GLN A 147 -10.95 7.45 -13.10
C GLN A 147 -9.45 7.67 -13.23
N THR A 148 -8.67 6.60 -13.34
CA THR A 148 -7.24 6.68 -13.60
C THR A 148 -6.75 5.58 -14.53
N THR A 149 -5.68 5.87 -15.27
CA THR A 149 -4.87 4.84 -15.94
C THR A 149 -3.67 4.57 -15.04
N PRO A 150 -3.63 3.43 -14.34
CA PRO A 150 -2.56 3.14 -13.40
C PRO A 150 -1.24 2.89 -14.12
N SER A 151 -0.14 3.34 -13.50
CA SER A 151 1.20 3.01 -13.98
C SER A 151 1.56 1.56 -13.65
N ARG A 152 1.06 1.07 -12.51
CA ARG A 152 1.31 -0.29 -12.03
C ARG A 152 0.14 -0.84 -11.22
N ILE A 153 -0.11 -2.13 -11.36
CA ILE A 153 -1.05 -2.91 -10.57
C ILE A 153 -0.31 -4.11 -9.98
N VAL A 154 -0.49 -4.34 -8.69
CA VAL A 154 -0.05 -5.57 -8.01
C VAL A 154 -1.29 -6.35 -7.58
N VAL A 155 -1.44 -7.56 -8.10
CA VAL A 155 -2.58 -8.45 -7.87
C VAL A 155 -2.29 -9.36 -6.68
N PHE A 156 -3.22 -9.41 -5.73
CA PHE A 156 -3.19 -10.33 -4.60
C PHE A 156 -4.10 -11.51 -4.92
N CYS A 157 -3.52 -12.56 -5.51
CA CYS A 157 -4.15 -13.83 -5.87
C CYS A 157 -3.76 -14.96 -4.91
#